data_AF-A0A8T5S075-F1
#
_entry.id   AF-A0A8T5S075-F1
#
_cell.length_a   1.000
_cell.length_b   1.000
_cell.length_c   1.000
_cell.angle_alpha   90.00
_cell.angle_beta   90.00
_cell.angle_gamma   90.00
#
_symmetry.space_group_name_H-M   'P 1'
#
loop_
_entity.id
_entity.type
_entity.pdbx_description
1 polymer ?
#
loop_
_entity_poly.entity_id
_entity_poly.type
_entity_poly.pdbx_seq_one_letter_code
_entity_poly.pdbx_strand_id
1 'polypeptide(L)'
;MSDISKIIIDSEAFIRMITHVLRFGNEALEESVEVMGICIGKKDETENLFNLLNIIPLQHGMKVATGFTKEDIELLANLNKEYQEKDLNIIGWYISRPGWGLDFTEFTIQNHKFFQTEKNPQGFAIIFDHTIMGKEKEFGFKIYTLKDFKKSNDSREIPYEIILPKNLSFFKWVQKLVEDSQRLSPVIIKELREEPLRELQEIPLSTEDLVDKSIKDYSSQIEQVFDGFNDGLKKVNETISGTYKSQIKNWVDDMTQGTLKGIEYISRSTSQLNNTVSDGLRDVQNYLNSTFTEISSLFKKNITEYINKRVIGQQELTSEISTKLKENIEEIKKEFMDQIINNINPLEEKITTVLDILDSNSKLNSKMSEIAIELNSLISETENNIKSLTDNIDEQIENVIAPHKAQINESSEELDLELKPIQESHLGIKILLEKLQKIITDFRNLT
;
A
#
# COMPACT_ATOMS: atom_id res chain seq x y z
N MET A 1 -16.44 -27.52 14.51
CA MET A 1 -17.08 -27.02 13.28
C MET A 1 -16.84 -28.06 12.21
N SER A 2 -17.86 -28.39 11.40
CA SER A 2 -17.72 -29.40 10.34
C SER A 2 -16.89 -28.83 9.18
N ASP A 3 -15.82 -29.52 8.81
CA ASP A 3 -14.89 -29.07 7.77
C ASP A 3 -15.51 -29.16 6.37
N ILE A 4 -15.41 -28.08 5.58
CA ILE A 4 -15.82 -28.05 4.16
C ILE A 4 -15.24 -29.27 3.45
N SER A 5 -16.14 -30.07 2.86
CA SER A 5 -15.77 -31.30 2.16
C SER A 5 -15.27 -31.00 0.76
N LYS A 6 -16.07 -30.23 -0.02
CA LYS A 6 -15.80 -29.93 -1.43
C LYS A 6 -16.60 -28.71 -1.91
N ILE A 7 -16.06 -28.00 -2.90
CA ILE A 7 -16.77 -26.91 -3.62
C ILE A 7 -17.24 -27.42 -4.99
N ILE A 8 -18.52 -27.26 -5.27
CA ILE A 8 -19.11 -27.53 -6.59
C ILE A 8 -19.30 -26.19 -7.31
N ILE A 9 -18.61 -25.98 -8.41
CA ILE A 9 -18.61 -24.72 -9.17
C ILE A 9 -19.53 -24.88 -10.37
N ASP A 10 -20.60 -24.09 -10.41
CA ASP A 10 -21.48 -24.05 -11.58
C ASP A 10 -20.74 -23.46 -12.79
N SER A 11 -21.07 -23.97 -13.99
CA SER A 11 -20.52 -23.49 -15.25
C SER A 11 -20.60 -21.97 -15.41
N GLU A 12 -21.70 -21.33 -15.01
CA GLU A 12 -21.89 -19.89 -15.14
C GLU A 12 -20.94 -19.12 -14.21
N ALA A 13 -20.79 -19.58 -12.96
CA ALA A 13 -19.86 -18.99 -12.01
C ALA A 13 -18.41 -19.09 -12.51
N PHE A 14 -18.03 -20.26 -13.03
CA PHE A 14 -16.70 -20.49 -13.59
C PHE A 14 -16.43 -19.60 -14.80
N ILE A 15 -17.37 -19.56 -15.75
CA ILE A 15 -17.27 -18.74 -16.97
C ILE A 15 -17.13 -17.26 -16.63
N ARG A 16 -17.95 -16.73 -15.72
CA ARG A 16 -17.86 -15.32 -15.31
C ARG A 16 -16.54 -15.01 -14.61
N MET A 17 -16.07 -15.91 -13.76
CA MET A 17 -14.81 -15.76 -13.03
C MET A 17 -13.62 -15.75 -13.99
N ILE A 18 -13.52 -16.72 -14.90
CA ILE A 18 -12.43 -16.76 -15.89
C ILE A 18 -12.50 -15.56 -16.85
N THR A 19 -13.71 -15.12 -17.23
CA THR A 19 -13.89 -13.92 -18.05
C THR A 19 -13.34 -12.69 -17.36
N HIS A 20 -13.58 -12.54 -16.05
CA HIS A 20 -13.04 -11.43 -15.28
C HIS A 20 -11.50 -11.47 -15.21
N VAL A 21 -10.94 -12.64 -14.88
CA VAL A 21 -9.48 -12.83 -14.82
C VAL A 21 -8.83 -12.52 -16.16
N LEU A 22 -9.37 -13.02 -17.27
CA LEU A 22 -8.79 -12.82 -18.59
C LEU A 22 -9.04 -11.42 -19.16
N ARG A 23 -10.12 -10.73 -18.75
CA ARG A 23 -10.37 -9.34 -19.16
C ARG A 23 -9.19 -8.43 -18.84
N PHE A 24 -8.52 -8.66 -17.71
CA PHE A 24 -7.46 -7.81 -17.18
C PHE A 24 -6.10 -8.48 -17.08
N GLY A 25 -6.05 -9.81 -17.19
CA GLY A 25 -4.81 -10.59 -17.10
C GLY A 25 -4.32 -11.17 -18.43
N ASN A 26 -5.10 -11.15 -19.51
CA ASN A 26 -4.68 -11.89 -20.72
C ASN A 26 -3.33 -11.41 -21.28
N GLU A 27 -2.57 -12.35 -21.86
CA GLU A 27 -1.23 -12.12 -22.40
C GLU A 27 -1.17 -11.13 -23.57
N ALA A 28 -2.30 -10.78 -24.18
CA ALA A 28 -2.36 -9.79 -25.26
C ALA A 28 -2.42 -8.35 -24.74
N LEU A 29 -2.59 -8.14 -23.43
CA LEU A 29 -2.51 -6.84 -22.80
C LEU A 29 -1.04 -6.44 -22.57
N GLU A 30 -0.76 -5.13 -22.61
CA GLU A 30 0.57 -4.60 -22.28
C GLU A 30 0.96 -4.90 -20.82
N GLU A 31 -0.02 -4.85 -19.92
CA GLU A 31 0.14 -5.17 -18.51
C GLU A 31 -0.99 -6.09 -18.05
N SER A 32 -0.61 -7.21 -17.46
CA SER A 32 -1.53 -8.12 -16.78
C SER A 32 -1.66 -7.71 -15.33
N VAL A 33 -2.88 -7.39 -14.89
CA VAL A 33 -3.14 -6.93 -13.53
C VAL A 33 -3.94 -7.94 -12.71
N GLU A 34 -3.77 -7.89 -11.38
CA GLU A 34 -4.55 -8.70 -10.46
C GLU A 34 -6.02 -8.24 -10.43
N VAL A 35 -6.94 -9.18 -10.25
CA VAL A 35 -8.37 -8.92 -10.10
C VAL A 35 -8.91 -9.62 -8.86
N MET A 36 -9.99 -9.08 -8.28
CA MET A 36 -10.65 -9.64 -7.10
C MET A 36 -12.17 -9.64 -7.27
N GLY A 37 -12.84 -10.64 -6.71
CA GLY A 37 -14.30 -10.67 -6.64
C GLY A 37 -14.82 -11.63 -5.57
N ILE A 38 -16.14 -11.70 -5.44
CA ILE A 38 -16.81 -12.56 -4.45
C ILE A 38 -17.62 -13.67 -5.07
N CYS A 39 -17.73 -14.76 -4.32
CA CYS A 39 -18.40 -16.00 -4.69
C CYS A 39 -19.77 -16.07 -4.02
N ILE A 40 -20.82 -16.25 -4.82
CA ILE A 40 -22.21 -16.32 -4.39
C ILE A 40 -22.69 -17.76 -4.57
N GLY A 41 -23.34 -18.30 -3.55
CA GLY A 41 -23.80 -19.67 -3.60
C GLY A 41 -24.60 -20.10 -2.40
N LYS A 42 -24.71 -21.41 -2.23
CA LYS A 42 -25.43 -22.02 -1.10
C LYS A 42 -24.57 -23.11 -0.47
N LYS A 43 -24.74 -23.27 0.83
CA LYS A 43 -24.23 -24.43 1.54
C LYS A 43 -25.30 -25.51 1.54
N ASP A 44 -24.91 -26.72 1.17
CA ASP A 44 -25.72 -27.91 1.39
C ASP A 44 -25.43 -28.43 2.81
N GLU A 45 -26.44 -28.38 3.69
CA GLU A 45 -26.29 -28.72 5.10
C GLU A 45 -26.14 -30.23 5.33
N THR A 46 -26.62 -31.08 4.41
CA THR A 46 -26.58 -32.55 4.56
C THR A 46 -25.22 -33.12 4.22
N GLU A 47 -24.55 -32.60 3.19
CA GLU A 47 -23.26 -33.12 2.69
C GLU A 47 -22.06 -32.21 3.00
N ASN A 48 -22.30 -31.06 3.65
CA ASN A 48 -21.30 -30.00 3.89
C ASN A 48 -20.55 -29.58 2.62
N LEU A 49 -21.30 -29.55 1.51
CA LEU A 49 -20.86 -29.10 0.19
C LEU A 49 -21.23 -27.63 0.00
N PHE A 50 -20.43 -26.92 -0.78
CA PHE A 50 -20.73 -25.55 -1.18
C PHE A 50 -20.96 -25.50 -2.68
N ASN A 51 -22.15 -25.06 -3.07
CA ASN A 51 -22.51 -24.84 -4.46
C ASN A 51 -22.23 -23.37 -4.80
N LEU A 52 -21.16 -23.12 -5.55
CA LEU A 52 -20.81 -21.82 -6.11
C LEU A 52 -21.61 -21.60 -7.40
N LEU A 53 -22.62 -20.74 -7.31
CA LEU A 53 -23.63 -20.54 -8.36
C LEU A 53 -23.37 -19.29 -9.20
N ASN A 54 -22.74 -18.27 -8.62
CA ASN A 54 -22.44 -17.03 -9.32
C ASN A 54 -21.24 -16.31 -8.70
N ILE A 55 -20.72 -15.29 -9.39
CA ILE A 55 -19.66 -14.42 -8.90
C ILE A 55 -19.99 -12.95 -9.15
N ILE A 56 -19.50 -12.08 -8.26
CA ILE A 56 -19.54 -10.62 -8.42
C ILE A 56 -18.11 -10.12 -8.53
N PRO A 57 -17.67 -9.67 -9.72
CA PRO A 57 -16.40 -8.98 -9.88
C PRO A 57 -16.40 -7.68 -9.06
N LEU A 58 -15.36 -7.47 -8.24
CA LEU A 58 -15.29 -6.30 -7.37
C LEU A 58 -14.38 -5.21 -7.95
N GLN A 59 -13.13 -5.55 -8.27
CA GLN A 59 -12.09 -4.59 -8.65
C GLN A 59 -10.86 -5.25 -9.28
N HIS A 60 -10.02 -4.45 -9.94
CA HIS A 60 -8.73 -4.83 -10.52
C HIS A 60 -7.59 -3.86 -10.15
N GLY A 61 -6.35 -4.23 -10.49
CA GLY A 61 -5.17 -3.37 -10.42
C GLY A 61 -4.67 -3.10 -8.99
N MET A 62 -4.09 -1.91 -8.77
CA MET A 62 -3.51 -1.54 -7.48
C MET A 62 -4.48 -1.62 -6.30
N LYS A 63 -5.79 -1.50 -6.55
CA LYS A 63 -6.83 -1.63 -5.52
C LYS A 63 -6.89 -3.07 -4.98
N VAL A 64 -6.47 -4.09 -5.74
CA VAL A 64 -6.41 -5.48 -5.25
C VAL A 64 -5.29 -5.66 -4.22
N ALA A 65 -4.15 -4.99 -4.41
CA ALA A 65 -3.00 -5.06 -3.50
C ALA A 65 -3.29 -4.51 -2.10
N THR A 66 -4.33 -3.67 -1.92
CA THR A 66 -4.77 -3.21 -0.60
C THR A 66 -5.64 -4.23 0.14
N GLY A 67 -6.14 -5.26 -0.54
CA GLY A 67 -7.05 -6.25 0.05
C GLY A 67 -8.44 -5.71 0.36
N PHE A 68 -9.14 -6.36 1.29
CA PHE A 68 -10.45 -5.91 1.76
C PHE A 68 -10.30 -4.77 2.77
N THR A 69 -10.98 -3.64 2.53
CA THR A 69 -11.05 -2.52 3.47
C THR A 69 -12.27 -2.63 4.41
N LYS A 70 -12.43 -1.69 5.35
CA LYS A 70 -13.64 -1.64 6.19
C LYS A 70 -14.90 -1.36 5.36
N GLU A 71 -14.77 -0.49 4.37
CA GLU A 71 -15.84 -0.16 3.42
C GLU A 71 -16.23 -1.39 2.58
N ASP A 72 -15.27 -2.26 2.25
CA ASP A 72 -15.56 -3.56 1.64
C ASP A 72 -16.43 -4.42 2.55
N ILE A 73 -16.09 -4.51 3.84
CA ILE A 73 -16.86 -5.34 4.79
C ILE A 73 -18.32 -4.87 4.88
N GLU A 74 -18.55 -3.55 4.92
CA GLU A 74 -19.91 -2.99 4.93
C GLU A 74 -20.66 -3.28 3.63
N LEU A 75 -19.99 -3.12 2.49
CA LEU A 75 -20.53 -3.46 1.18
C LEU A 75 -20.91 -4.95 1.09
N LEU A 76 -20.02 -5.83 1.54
CA LEU A 76 -20.24 -7.27 1.58
C LEU A 76 -21.39 -7.64 2.52
N ALA A 77 -21.51 -6.99 3.67
CA ALA A 77 -22.62 -7.20 4.59
C ALA A 77 -23.97 -6.81 3.97
N ASN A 78 -24.01 -5.72 3.19
CA ASN A 78 -25.21 -5.28 2.49
C ASN A 78 -25.55 -6.21 1.32
N LEU A 79 -24.57 -6.58 0.50
CA LEU A 79 -24.76 -7.55 -0.57
C LEU A 79 -25.25 -8.90 -0.03
N ASN A 80 -24.67 -9.38 1.08
CA ASN A 80 -25.07 -10.65 1.66
C ASN A 80 -26.55 -10.64 2.08
N LYS A 81 -27.07 -9.52 2.61
CA LYS A 81 -28.51 -9.38 2.91
C LYS A 81 -29.37 -9.46 1.65
N GLU A 82 -28.97 -8.78 0.57
CA GLU A 82 -29.71 -8.82 -0.71
C GLU A 82 -29.75 -10.23 -1.31
N TYR A 83 -28.65 -10.97 -1.23
CA TYR A 83 -28.60 -12.35 -1.72
C TYR A 83 -29.33 -13.32 -0.81
N GLN A 84 -29.39 -13.07 0.50
CA GLN A 84 -30.16 -13.88 1.45
C GLN A 84 -31.65 -13.85 1.14
N GLU A 85 -32.19 -12.73 0.66
CA GLU A 85 -33.57 -12.63 0.17
C GLU A 85 -33.84 -13.55 -1.04
N LYS A 86 -32.79 -13.95 -1.77
CA LYS A 86 -32.82 -14.87 -2.91
C LYS A 86 -32.40 -16.29 -2.52
N ASP A 87 -32.34 -16.58 -1.21
CA ASP A 87 -31.85 -17.84 -0.64
C ASP A 87 -30.41 -18.16 -1.05
N LEU A 88 -29.58 -17.14 -1.25
CA LEU A 88 -28.16 -17.22 -1.61
C LEU A 88 -27.31 -16.52 -0.55
N ASN A 89 -26.04 -16.87 -0.45
CA ASN A 89 -25.10 -16.25 0.47
C ASN A 89 -23.77 -15.95 -0.23
N ILE A 90 -23.03 -14.99 0.31
CA ILE A 90 -21.62 -14.81 0.00
C ILE A 90 -20.84 -15.92 0.72
N ILE A 91 -20.28 -16.86 -0.04
CA ILE A 91 -19.65 -18.08 0.50
C ILE A 91 -18.13 -18.09 0.37
N GLY A 92 -17.58 -17.23 -0.48
CA GLY A 92 -16.15 -17.15 -0.73
C GLY A 92 -15.74 -15.88 -1.47
N TRP A 93 -14.47 -15.79 -1.81
CA TRP A 93 -13.92 -14.77 -2.69
C TRP A 93 -12.85 -15.38 -3.60
N TYR A 94 -12.47 -14.65 -4.64
CA TYR A 94 -11.39 -15.04 -5.53
C TYR A 94 -10.47 -13.87 -5.84
N ILE A 95 -9.23 -14.21 -6.15
CA ILE A 95 -8.19 -13.27 -6.57
C ILE A 95 -7.33 -13.90 -7.65
N SER A 96 -6.96 -13.13 -8.68
CA SER A 96 -5.95 -13.56 -9.65
C SER A 96 -4.58 -13.02 -9.31
N ARG A 97 -3.55 -13.82 -9.57
CA ARG A 97 -2.14 -13.49 -9.34
C ARG A 97 -1.28 -13.91 -10.54
N PRO A 98 -1.34 -13.16 -11.64
CA PRO A 98 -0.71 -13.54 -12.91
C PRO A 98 0.80 -13.77 -12.80
N GLY A 99 1.26 -15.02 -12.90
CA GLY A 99 2.67 -15.39 -12.86
C GLY A 99 3.26 -15.57 -11.45
N TRP A 100 2.44 -15.57 -10.41
CA TRP A 100 2.87 -15.75 -9.02
C TRP A 100 2.56 -17.13 -8.46
N GLY A 101 1.93 -18.01 -9.25
CA GLY A 101 1.50 -19.33 -8.84
C GLY A 101 0.19 -19.31 -8.02
N LEU A 102 -0.13 -20.46 -7.44
CA LEU A 102 -1.42 -20.71 -6.77
C LEU A 102 -1.32 -20.72 -5.23
N ASP A 103 -0.17 -20.33 -4.69
CA ASP A 103 0.09 -20.45 -3.26
C ASP A 103 -0.73 -19.45 -2.43
N PHE A 104 -1.23 -19.93 -1.30
CA PHE A 104 -1.97 -19.13 -0.33
C PHE A 104 -1.01 -18.35 0.57
N THR A 105 -0.46 -17.27 0.02
CA THR A 105 0.58 -16.45 0.67
C THR A 105 0.08 -15.72 1.92
N GLU A 106 1.01 -15.22 2.73
CA GLU A 106 0.70 -14.45 3.95
C GLU A 106 -0.24 -13.27 3.69
N PHE A 107 -0.04 -12.51 2.59
CA PHE A 107 -0.95 -11.44 2.19
C PHE A 107 -2.39 -11.94 1.99
N THR A 108 -2.53 -13.06 1.26
CA THR A 108 -3.83 -13.67 1.01
C THR A 108 -4.46 -14.23 2.28
N ILE A 109 -3.67 -14.81 3.17
CA ILE A 109 -4.12 -15.30 4.48
C ILE A 109 -4.67 -14.14 5.32
N GLN A 110 -3.97 -13.02 5.40
CA GLN A 110 -4.42 -11.85 6.15
C GLN A 110 -5.72 -11.29 5.57
N ASN A 111 -5.83 -11.15 4.25
CA ASN A 111 -7.09 -10.77 3.60
C ASN A 111 -8.21 -11.77 3.87
N HIS A 112 -7.91 -13.07 3.85
CA HIS A 112 -8.90 -14.10 4.09
C HIS A 112 -9.41 -14.09 5.54
N LYS A 113 -8.61 -13.70 6.54
CA LYS A 113 -9.06 -13.54 7.93
C LYS A 113 -10.12 -12.44 8.10
N PHE A 114 -10.11 -11.42 7.25
CA PHE A 114 -11.19 -10.41 7.25
C PHE A 114 -12.51 -11.00 6.73
N PHE A 115 -12.44 -12.03 5.89
CA PHE A 115 -13.59 -12.66 5.26
C PHE A 115 -14.12 -13.87 6.08
N GLN A 116 -13.24 -14.79 6.47
CA GLN A 116 -13.56 -15.97 7.28
C GLN A 116 -13.65 -15.57 8.75
N THR A 117 -14.86 -15.22 9.18
CA THR A 117 -15.17 -14.70 10.52
C THR A 117 -16.11 -15.63 11.28
N GLU A 118 -16.48 -15.30 12.52
CA GLU A 118 -17.51 -16.06 13.24
C GLU A 118 -18.86 -16.12 12.49
N LYS A 119 -19.17 -15.10 11.69
CA LYS A 119 -20.39 -15.04 10.88
C LYS A 119 -20.26 -15.84 9.57
N ASN A 120 -19.04 -16.05 9.09
CA ASN A 120 -18.75 -16.86 7.91
C ASN A 120 -17.55 -17.80 8.17
N PRO A 121 -17.69 -18.78 9.07
CA PRO A 121 -16.56 -19.58 9.54
C PRO A 121 -16.03 -20.57 8.48
N GLN A 122 -16.77 -20.75 7.39
CA GLN A 122 -16.46 -21.65 6.28
C GLN A 122 -16.22 -20.86 4.98
N GLY A 123 -15.82 -19.59 5.08
CA GLY A 123 -15.37 -18.85 3.92
C GLY A 123 -14.19 -19.54 3.24
N PHE A 124 -14.14 -19.48 1.91
CA PHE A 124 -13.00 -19.96 1.11
C PHE A 124 -12.48 -18.87 0.18
N ALA A 125 -11.21 -18.99 -0.22
CA ALA A 125 -10.57 -18.15 -1.22
C ALA A 125 -10.19 -19.00 -2.42
N ILE A 126 -10.48 -18.53 -3.63
CA ILE A 126 -9.99 -19.11 -4.88
C ILE A 126 -8.82 -18.28 -5.39
N ILE A 127 -7.66 -18.91 -5.55
CA ILE A 127 -6.45 -18.26 -6.07
C ILE A 127 -6.30 -18.69 -7.51
N PHE A 128 -6.34 -17.72 -8.42
CA PHE A 128 -6.18 -17.92 -9.86
C PHE A 128 -4.80 -17.48 -10.32
N ASP A 129 -4.20 -18.26 -11.20
CA ASP A 129 -3.09 -17.82 -12.04
C ASP A 129 -3.35 -18.33 -13.45
N HIS A 130 -3.76 -17.43 -14.34
CA HIS A 130 -4.10 -17.81 -15.70
C HIS A 130 -2.86 -18.20 -16.52
N THR A 131 -1.64 -17.81 -16.10
CA THR A 131 -0.40 -18.09 -16.84
C THR A 131 -0.01 -19.57 -16.81
N ILE A 132 -0.65 -20.35 -15.92
CA ILE A 132 -0.47 -21.80 -15.82
C ILE A 132 -1.71 -22.57 -16.28
N MET A 133 -2.75 -21.87 -16.72
CA MET A 133 -3.95 -22.52 -17.26
C MET A 133 -3.61 -23.34 -18.50
N GLY A 134 -4.14 -24.57 -18.57
CA GLY A 134 -3.88 -25.50 -19.68
C GLY A 134 -2.53 -26.23 -19.58
N LYS A 135 -1.62 -25.82 -18.68
CA LYS A 135 -0.46 -26.64 -18.32
C LYS A 135 -0.97 -27.82 -17.49
N GLU A 136 -0.48 -29.02 -17.81
CA GLU A 136 -0.82 -30.26 -17.07
C GLU A 136 -2.32 -30.57 -16.92
N LYS A 137 -3.17 -30.00 -17.80
CA LYS A 137 -4.65 -30.07 -17.74
C LYS A 137 -5.26 -29.40 -16.50
N GLU A 138 -4.55 -28.46 -15.88
CA GLU A 138 -5.07 -27.65 -14.79
C GLU A 138 -5.85 -26.44 -15.29
N PHE A 139 -6.86 -26.02 -14.53
CA PHE A 139 -7.64 -24.81 -14.79
C PHE A 139 -6.95 -23.53 -14.30
N GLY A 140 -5.74 -23.65 -13.72
CA GLY A 140 -4.97 -22.53 -13.20
C GLY A 140 -5.58 -21.89 -11.95
N PHE A 141 -6.19 -22.68 -11.06
CA PHE A 141 -6.63 -22.20 -9.76
C PHE A 141 -6.63 -23.27 -8.68
N LYS A 142 -6.54 -22.82 -7.41
CA LYS A 142 -6.73 -23.64 -6.22
C LYS A 142 -7.65 -22.94 -5.23
N ILE A 143 -8.28 -23.72 -4.35
CA ILE A 143 -9.21 -23.21 -3.33
C ILE A 143 -8.65 -23.50 -1.95
N TYR A 144 -8.65 -22.48 -1.09
CA TYR A 144 -8.13 -22.58 0.28
C TYR A 144 -9.14 -22.08 1.32
N THR A 145 -9.01 -22.58 2.54
CA THR A 145 -9.64 -22.04 3.75
C THR A 145 -8.68 -22.15 4.92
N LEU A 146 -8.87 -21.34 5.97
CA LEU A 146 -8.09 -21.48 7.20
C LEU A 146 -8.68 -22.59 8.07
N LYS A 147 -7.79 -23.39 8.67
CA LYS A 147 -8.18 -24.42 9.64
C LYS A 147 -8.77 -23.81 10.92
N ASP A 148 -8.17 -22.71 11.38
CA ASP A 148 -8.65 -21.92 12.52
C ASP A 148 -8.40 -20.43 12.27
N PHE A 149 -9.42 -19.71 11.81
CA PHE A 149 -9.35 -18.28 11.52
C PHE A 149 -9.02 -17.41 12.74
N LYS A 150 -9.15 -17.93 13.98
CA LYS A 150 -8.89 -17.18 15.22
C LYS A 150 -7.45 -17.36 15.73
N LYS A 151 -6.82 -18.50 15.48
CA LYS A 151 -5.57 -18.89 16.18
C LYS A 151 -4.40 -19.23 15.27
N SER A 152 -4.64 -19.57 14.00
CA SER A 152 -3.57 -20.07 13.12
C SER A 152 -3.62 -19.44 11.73
N ASN A 153 -2.44 -19.37 11.10
CA ASN A 153 -2.29 -19.12 9.67
C ASN A 153 -2.35 -20.41 8.85
N ASP A 154 -2.52 -21.57 9.50
CA ASP A 154 -2.60 -22.85 8.81
C ASP A 154 -3.81 -22.89 7.89
N SER A 155 -3.52 -23.08 6.62
CA SER A 155 -4.52 -23.26 5.58
C SER A 155 -4.64 -24.72 5.17
N ARG A 156 -5.71 -25.03 4.47
CA ARG A 156 -5.88 -26.29 3.76
C ARG A 156 -6.47 -26.04 2.40
N GLU A 157 -6.02 -26.83 1.43
CA GLU A 157 -6.61 -26.87 0.10
C GLU A 157 -7.96 -27.60 0.17
N ILE A 158 -8.97 -27.08 -0.53
CA ILE A 158 -10.31 -27.66 -0.61
C ILE A 158 -10.48 -28.27 -2.01
N PRO A 159 -10.89 -29.54 -2.11
CA PRO A 159 -11.15 -30.13 -3.41
C PRO A 159 -12.36 -29.47 -4.06
N TYR A 160 -12.37 -29.44 -5.39
CA TYR A 160 -13.47 -28.85 -6.16
C TYR A 160 -13.89 -29.72 -7.34
N GLU A 161 -15.09 -29.45 -7.86
CA GLU A 161 -15.58 -29.99 -9.12
C GLU A 161 -16.28 -28.89 -9.90
N ILE A 162 -16.01 -28.80 -11.20
CA ILE A 162 -16.65 -27.86 -12.09
C ILE A 162 -17.75 -28.61 -12.84
N ILE A 163 -18.99 -28.14 -12.73
CA ILE A 163 -20.11 -28.67 -13.50
C ILE A 163 -19.96 -28.16 -14.94
N LEU A 164 -19.86 -29.09 -15.89
CA LEU A 164 -19.84 -28.75 -17.30
C LEU A 164 -21.23 -28.28 -17.77
N PRO A 165 -21.31 -27.26 -18.65
CA PRO A 165 -22.57 -26.79 -19.19
C PRO A 165 -23.27 -27.90 -19.97
N LYS A 166 -24.51 -28.23 -19.56
CA LYS A 166 -25.28 -29.36 -20.14
C LYS A 166 -26.06 -29.01 -21.41
N ASN A 167 -26.05 -27.75 -21.82
CA ASN A 167 -26.90 -27.25 -22.92
C ASN A 167 -26.14 -26.23 -23.79
N LEU A 168 -26.82 -25.72 -24.83
CA LEU A 168 -26.26 -24.75 -25.77
C LEU A 168 -25.94 -23.37 -25.16
N SER A 169 -26.13 -23.17 -23.84
CA SER A 169 -25.78 -21.94 -23.12
C SER A 169 -24.35 -21.55 -23.34
N PHE A 170 -23.42 -22.52 -23.34
CA PHE A 170 -22.01 -22.25 -23.61
C PHE A 170 -21.80 -21.62 -24.99
N PHE A 171 -22.39 -22.18 -26.05
CA PHE A 171 -22.27 -21.64 -27.40
C PHE A 171 -22.91 -20.25 -27.53
N LYS A 172 -24.05 -20.02 -26.87
CA LYS A 172 -24.68 -18.70 -26.81
C LYS A 172 -23.80 -17.69 -26.08
N TRP A 173 -23.15 -18.11 -25.01
CA TRP A 173 -22.20 -17.29 -24.27
C TRP A 173 -20.97 -16.96 -25.14
N VAL A 174 -20.38 -17.94 -25.84
CA VAL A 174 -19.25 -17.71 -26.77
C VAL A 174 -19.65 -16.74 -27.86
N GLN A 175 -20.82 -16.94 -28.49
CA GLN A 175 -21.34 -16.03 -29.50
C GLN A 175 -21.45 -14.61 -28.95
N LYS A 176 -22.11 -14.44 -27.79
CA LYS A 176 -22.26 -13.14 -27.15
C LYS A 176 -20.91 -12.51 -26.80
N LEU A 177 -19.95 -13.29 -26.29
CA LEU A 177 -18.61 -12.81 -25.97
C LEU A 177 -17.91 -12.24 -27.22
N VAL A 178 -17.98 -12.96 -28.34
CA VAL A 178 -17.41 -12.52 -29.62
C VAL A 178 -18.10 -11.24 -30.09
N GLU A 179 -19.43 -11.19 -30.07
CA GLU A 179 -20.20 -10.01 -30.46
C GLU A 179 -19.89 -8.78 -29.56
N ASP A 180 -19.84 -8.98 -28.24
CA ASP A 180 -19.57 -7.92 -27.28
C ASP A 180 -18.13 -7.41 -27.38
N SER A 181 -17.17 -8.30 -27.68
CA SER A 181 -15.76 -7.93 -27.89
C SER A 181 -15.51 -7.06 -29.13
N GLN A 182 -16.40 -7.12 -30.11
CA GLN A 182 -16.31 -6.36 -31.36
C GLN A 182 -16.99 -4.97 -31.28
N ARG A 183 -17.64 -4.65 -30.16
CA ARG A 183 -18.28 -3.34 -29.97
C ARG A 183 -17.23 -2.24 -29.79
N LEU A 184 -17.59 -1.01 -30.18
CA LEU A 184 -16.77 0.19 -29.97
C LEU A 184 -16.40 0.41 -28.49
N SER A 185 -17.29 0.02 -27.58
CA SER A 185 -17.07 0.02 -26.13
C SER A 185 -17.45 -1.37 -25.57
N PRO A 186 -16.54 -2.35 -25.57
CA PRO A 186 -16.85 -3.72 -25.21
C PRO A 186 -17.07 -3.83 -23.69
N VAL A 187 -18.30 -4.15 -23.28
CA VAL A 187 -18.63 -4.45 -21.88
C VAL A 187 -18.75 -5.96 -21.72
N ILE A 188 -17.60 -6.61 -21.55
CA ILE A 188 -17.52 -8.07 -21.44
C ILE A 188 -18.02 -8.56 -20.08
N ILE A 189 -17.56 -7.92 -19.00
CA ILE A 189 -18.01 -8.19 -17.63
C ILE A 189 -17.76 -6.96 -16.76
N LYS A 190 -18.78 -6.45 -16.06
CA LYS A 190 -18.68 -5.21 -15.28
C LYS A 190 -18.26 -5.49 -13.83
N GLU A 191 -17.35 -4.69 -13.30
CA GLU A 191 -17.04 -4.72 -11.86
C GLU A 191 -17.95 -3.80 -11.05
N LEU A 192 -18.19 -4.15 -9.80
CA LEU A 192 -19.03 -3.35 -8.90
C LEU A 192 -18.41 -1.97 -8.60
N ARG A 193 -17.07 -1.89 -8.56
CA ARG A 193 -16.30 -0.66 -8.36
C ARG A 193 -15.63 -0.17 -9.64
N GLU A 194 -16.12 -0.62 -10.79
CA GLU A 194 -15.64 -0.10 -12.06
C GLU A 194 -16.02 1.38 -12.11
N GLU A 195 -15.02 2.25 -11.95
CA GLU A 195 -15.22 3.67 -12.23
C GLU A 195 -15.66 3.75 -13.69
N PRO A 196 -16.74 4.50 -14.00
CA PRO A 196 -17.07 4.74 -15.39
C PRO A 196 -15.79 5.26 -16.03
N LEU A 197 -15.36 4.60 -17.11
CA LEU A 197 -14.40 5.18 -18.05
C LEU A 197 -14.85 6.62 -18.17
N ARG A 198 -14.02 7.57 -17.70
CA ARG A 198 -14.32 8.99 -17.87
C ARG A 198 -14.68 9.09 -19.33
N GLU A 199 -15.96 9.34 -19.62
CA GLU A 199 -16.35 9.73 -20.95
C GLU A 199 -15.36 10.84 -21.26
N LEU A 200 -14.48 10.62 -22.24
CA LEU A 200 -13.74 11.73 -22.82
C LEU A 200 -14.85 12.73 -23.09
N GLN A 201 -14.91 13.80 -22.30
CA GLN A 201 -15.99 14.77 -22.37
C GLN A 201 -16.18 15.03 -23.86
N GLU A 202 -17.36 14.72 -24.38
CA GLU A 202 -17.70 15.21 -25.70
C GLU A 202 -17.49 16.71 -25.59
N ILE A 203 -16.53 17.22 -26.38
CA ILE A 203 -16.27 18.65 -26.46
C ILE A 203 -17.65 19.26 -26.75
N PRO A 204 -18.15 20.21 -25.95
CA PRO A 204 -19.42 20.86 -26.25
C PRO A 204 -19.30 21.37 -27.67
N LEU A 205 -20.10 20.80 -28.58
CA LEU A 205 -20.20 21.28 -29.94
C LEU A 205 -20.54 22.76 -29.82
N SER A 206 -19.58 23.61 -30.22
CA SER A 206 -19.87 25.03 -30.40
C SER A 206 -21.08 25.12 -31.32
N THR A 207 -22.01 25.99 -30.97
CA THR A 207 -23.30 26.26 -31.62
C THR A 207 -23.23 26.58 -33.13
N GLU A 208 -22.07 26.45 -33.75
CA GLU A 208 -21.81 26.54 -35.20
C GLU A 208 -21.88 25.18 -35.91
N ASP A 209 -21.97 24.05 -35.19
CA ASP A 209 -22.08 22.71 -35.79
C ASP A 209 -23.54 22.21 -35.96
N LEU A 210 -24.53 23.06 -35.75
CA LEU A 210 -25.90 22.82 -36.26
C LEU A 210 -25.97 23.18 -37.75
N VAL A 211 -25.10 22.56 -38.57
CA VAL A 211 -25.41 22.39 -39.99
C VAL A 211 -26.11 21.05 -40.13
N ASP A 212 -27.42 21.18 -40.25
CA ASP A 212 -28.37 20.19 -40.75
C ASP A 212 -27.67 19.09 -41.56
N LYS A 213 -27.49 17.91 -40.95
CA LYS A 213 -27.07 16.72 -41.68
C LYS A 213 -28.22 16.31 -42.58
N SER A 214 -28.30 16.96 -43.75
CA SER A 214 -28.77 16.25 -44.94
C SER A 214 -27.88 15.03 -45.08
N ILE A 215 -28.45 13.86 -44.77
CA ILE A 215 -27.88 12.58 -45.18
C ILE A 215 -27.72 12.71 -46.69
N LYS A 216 -26.49 12.90 -47.18
CA LYS A 216 -26.22 12.78 -48.62
C LYS A 216 -26.52 11.34 -48.97
N ASP A 217 -27.67 11.17 -49.58
CA ASP A 217 -28.13 9.93 -50.12
C ASP A 217 -27.20 9.54 -51.28
N TYR A 218 -26.28 8.62 -51.00
CA TYR A 218 -25.38 8.04 -52.00
C TYR A 218 -26.12 7.12 -52.99
N SER A 219 -27.45 6.99 -52.86
CA SER A 219 -28.32 6.33 -53.84
C SER A 219 -28.06 6.83 -55.27
N SER A 220 -27.92 8.14 -55.47
CA SER A 220 -27.76 8.74 -56.80
C SER A 220 -26.46 8.37 -57.54
N GLN A 221 -25.37 8.08 -56.80
CA GLN A 221 -24.09 7.67 -57.40
C GLN A 221 -24.06 6.16 -57.69
N ILE A 222 -24.76 5.37 -56.88
CA ILE A 222 -24.97 3.94 -57.12
C ILE A 222 -25.96 3.74 -58.27
N GLU A 223 -26.99 4.59 -58.39
CA GLU A 223 -27.93 4.61 -59.51
C GLU A 223 -27.24 4.91 -60.84
N GLN A 224 -26.26 5.82 -60.89
CA GLN A 224 -25.51 6.08 -62.14
C GLN A 224 -24.68 4.87 -62.60
N VAL A 225 -24.13 4.08 -61.67
CA VAL A 225 -23.40 2.84 -61.99
C VAL A 225 -24.37 1.73 -62.42
N PHE A 226 -25.52 1.61 -61.75
CA PHE A 226 -26.58 0.68 -62.14
C PHE A 226 -27.21 1.05 -63.48
N ASP A 227 -27.37 2.33 -63.77
CA ASP A 227 -27.86 2.84 -65.05
C ASP A 227 -26.84 2.60 -66.15
N GLY A 228 -25.54 2.83 -65.92
CA GLY A 228 -24.49 2.50 -66.88
C GLY A 228 -24.41 0.99 -67.18
N PHE A 229 -24.58 0.15 -66.15
CA PHE A 229 -24.62 -1.31 -66.29
C PHE A 229 -25.88 -1.79 -67.01
N ASN A 230 -27.04 -1.24 -66.66
CA ASN A 230 -28.32 -1.54 -67.31
C ASN A 230 -28.35 -1.03 -68.75
N ASP A 231 -27.77 0.13 -69.06
CA ASP A 231 -27.68 0.68 -70.41
C ASP A 231 -26.70 -0.13 -71.27
N GLY A 232 -25.61 -0.63 -70.68
CA GLY A 232 -24.73 -1.62 -71.29
C GLY A 232 -25.44 -2.94 -71.61
N LEU A 233 -26.21 -3.48 -70.66
CA LEU A 233 -27.02 -4.69 -70.88
C LEU A 233 -28.14 -4.47 -71.90
N LYS A 234 -28.74 -3.28 -71.93
CA LYS A 234 -29.78 -2.92 -72.89
C LYS A 234 -29.23 -2.80 -74.31
N LYS A 235 -28.04 -2.19 -74.48
CA LYS A 235 -27.31 -2.15 -75.75
C LYS A 235 -26.88 -3.54 -76.21
N VAL A 236 -26.47 -4.42 -75.30
CA VAL A 236 -26.20 -5.85 -75.59
C VAL A 236 -27.47 -6.53 -76.09
N ASN A 237 -28.61 -6.31 -75.43
CA ASN A 237 -29.88 -6.93 -75.82
C ASN A 237 -30.42 -6.36 -77.15
N GLU A 238 -30.29 -5.06 -77.41
CA GLU A 238 -30.68 -4.43 -78.68
C GLU A 238 -29.78 -4.88 -79.83
N THR A 239 -28.48 -5.02 -79.59
CA THR A 239 -27.52 -5.53 -80.58
C THR A 239 -27.77 -7.01 -80.86
N ILE A 240 -28.01 -7.84 -79.83
CA ILE A 240 -28.35 -9.24 -80.00
C ILE A 240 -29.70 -9.36 -80.71
N SER A 241 -30.76 -8.74 -80.22
CA SER A 241 -32.12 -8.91 -80.75
C SER A 241 -32.28 -8.33 -82.16
N GLY A 242 -31.65 -7.19 -82.46
CA GLY A 242 -31.64 -6.57 -83.79
C GLY A 242 -30.83 -7.39 -84.81
N THR A 243 -29.64 -7.86 -84.40
CA THR A 243 -28.78 -8.67 -85.28
C THR A 243 -29.35 -10.07 -85.46
N TYR A 244 -29.85 -10.73 -84.42
CA TYR A 244 -30.46 -12.06 -84.53
C TYR A 244 -31.73 -12.07 -85.39
N LYS A 245 -32.65 -11.10 -85.22
CA LYS A 245 -33.88 -11.03 -86.04
C LYS A 245 -33.60 -10.72 -87.50
N SER A 246 -32.65 -9.81 -87.78
CA SER A 246 -32.25 -9.48 -89.14
C SER A 246 -31.52 -10.64 -89.81
N GLN A 247 -30.69 -11.37 -89.08
CA GLN A 247 -29.87 -12.45 -89.64
C GLN A 247 -30.66 -13.74 -89.83
N ILE A 248 -31.59 -14.12 -88.94
CA ILE A 248 -32.45 -15.31 -89.18
C ILE A 248 -33.33 -15.12 -90.42
N LYS A 249 -33.82 -13.90 -90.66
CA LYS A 249 -34.63 -13.58 -91.84
C LYS A 249 -33.83 -13.64 -93.15
N ASN A 250 -32.53 -13.28 -93.12
CA ASN A 250 -31.64 -13.33 -94.29
C ASN A 250 -30.89 -14.67 -94.43
N TRP A 251 -30.75 -15.43 -93.34
CA TRP A 251 -30.08 -16.75 -93.27
C TRP A 251 -30.86 -17.85 -93.99
N VAL A 252 -32.19 -17.72 -94.04
CA VAL A 252 -33.06 -18.62 -94.82
C VAL A 252 -32.89 -18.40 -96.33
N ASP A 253 -32.50 -17.19 -96.76
CA ASP A 253 -32.38 -16.83 -98.18
C ASP A 253 -30.96 -17.06 -98.77
N ASP A 254 -29.88 -17.01 -97.98
CA ASP A 254 -28.48 -16.96 -98.47
C ASP A 254 -27.56 -18.15 -98.06
N MET A 255 -28.12 -19.37 -97.93
CA MET A 255 -27.44 -20.52 -97.31
C MET A 255 -26.21 -21.08 -98.07
N THR A 256 -25.82 -20.55 -99.24
CA THR A 256 -24.68 -21.08 -100.03
C THR A 256 -23.45 -20.17 -100.12
N GLN A 257 -23.52 -18.90 -99.68
CA GLN A 257 -22.32 -18.01 -99.53
C GLN A 257 -22.08 -17.50 -98.10
N GLY A 258 -22.98 -17.77 -97.15
CA GLY A 258 -22.95 -17.20 -95.80
C GLY A 258 -21.89 -17.74 -94.83
N THR A 259 -21.30 -18.90 -95.09
CA THR A 259 -20.45 -19.59 -94.08
C THR A 259 -19.11 -18.90 -93.84
N LEU A 260 -18.51 -18.26 -94.85
CA LEU A 260 -17.22 -17.56 -94.71
C LEU A 260 -17.37 -16.14 -94.13
N LYS A 261 -18.41 -15.40 -94.52
CA LYS A 261 -18.69 -14.06 -93.98
C LYS A 261 -19.22 -14.11 -92.54
N GLY A 262 -20.00 -15.13 -92.19
CA GLY A 262 -20.50 -15.32 -90.83
C GLY A 262 -19.38 -15.52 -89.80
N ILE A 263 -18.33 -16.27 -90.15
CA ILE A 263 -17.15 -16.48 -89.28
C ILE A 263 -16.37 -15.18 -89.09
N GLU A 264 -16.23 -14.37 -90.14
CA GLU A 264 -15.54 -13.08 -90.07
C GLU A 264 -16.29 -12.07 -89.20
N TYR A 265 -17.63 -12.02 -89.29
CA TYR A 265 -18.46 -11.15 -88.44
C TYR A 265 -18.56 -11.62 -86.99
N ILE A 266 -18.55 -12.93 -86.73
CA ILE A 266 -18.46 -13.48 -85.37
C ILE A 266 -17.10 -13.10 -84.78
N SER A 267 -16.00 -13.32 -85.50
CA SER A 267 -14.66 -12.95 -85.05
C SER A 267 -14.55 -11.45 -84.72
N ARG A 268 -15.11 -10.59 -85.58
CA ARG A 268 -15.12 -9.14 -85.37
C ARG A 268 -15.97 -8.72 -84.18
N SER A 269 -17.15 -9.31 -84.03
CA SER A 269 -18.03 -9.10 -82.88
C SER A 269 -17.40 -9.59 -81.57
N THR A 270 -16.74 -10.76 -81.57
CA THR A 270 -16.01 -11.29 -80.40
C THR A 270 -14.80 -10.43 -80.05
N SER A 271 -14.09 -9.89 -81.04
CA SER A 271 -12.98 -8.95 -80.82
C SER A 271 -13.47 -7.61 -80.25
N GLN A 272 -14.58 -7.09 -80.75
CA GLN A 272 -15.22 -5.89 -80.18
C GLN A 272 -15.77 -6.13 -78.77
N LEU A 273 -16.34 -7.31 -78.49
CA LEU A 273 -16.75 -7.75 -77.15
C LEU A 273 -15.55 -7.77 -76.20
N ASN A 274 -14.45 -8.37 -76.63
CA ASN A 274 -13.23 -8.48 -75.81
C ASN A 274 -12.62 -7.10 -75.50
N ASN A 275 -12.56 -6.21 -76.49
CA ASN A 275 -12.06 -4.86 -76.29
C ASN A 275 -12.98 -4.03 -75.38
N THR A 276 -14.30 -4.10 -75.59
CA THR A 276 -15.28 -3.36 -74.77
C THR A 276 -15.32 -3.86 -73.32
N VAL A 277 -15.20 -5.17 -73.10
CA VAL A 277 -15.08 -5.76 -71.75
C VAL A 277 -13.76 -5.38 -71.11
N SER A 278 -12.65 -5.38 -71.86
CA SER A 278 -11.34 -4.95 -71.34
C SER A 278 -11.32 -3.48 -70.95
N ASP A 279 -11.91 -2.60 -71.75
CA ASP A 279 -12.01 -1.17 -71.44
C ASP A 279 -12.90 -0.94 -70.21
N GLY A 280 -14.05 -1.62 -70.12
CA GLY A 280 -14.91 -1.56 -68.93
C GLY A 280 -14.23 -2.08 -67.66
N LEU A 281 -13.44 -3.14 -67.75
CA LEU A 281 -12.64 -3.65 -66.62
C LEU A 281 -11.53 -2.67 -66.23
N ARG A 282 -10.92 -1.97 -67.19
CA ARG A 282 -9.92 -0.94 -66.95
C ARG A 282 -10.52 0.28 -66.26
N ASP A 283 -11.73 0.68 -66.63
CA ASP A 283 -12.44 1.79 -65.98
C ASP A 283 -12.85 1.44 -64.54
N VAL A 284 -13.29 0.20 -64.29
CA VAL A 284 -13.51 -0.31 -62.92
C VAL A 284 -12.22 -0.31 -62.11
N GLN A 285 -11.11 -0.77 -62.70
CA GLN A 285 -9.80 -0.75 -62.05
C GLN A 285 -9.34 0.67 -61.71
N ASN A 286 -9.54 1.62 -62.62
CA ASN A 286 -9.20 3.03 -62.40
C ASN A 286 -10.07 3.65 -61.29
N TYR A 287 -11.38 3.36 -61.29
CA TYR A 287 -12.29 3.79 -60.23
C TYR A 287 -11.89 3.23 -58.87
N LEU A 288 -11.64 1.91 -58.78
CA LEU A 288 -11.19 1.27 -57.54
C LEU A 288 -9.88 1.88 -57.04
N ASN A 289 -8.93 2.15 -57.93
CA ASN A 289 -7.67 2.79 -57.57
C ASN A 289 -7.87 4.24 -57.09
N SER A 290 -8.73 5.03 -57.74
CA SER A 290 -9.01 6.40 -57.31
C SER A 290 -9.73 6.43 -55.96
N THR A 291 -10.75 5.58 -55.78
CA THR A 291 -11.51 5.48 -54.54
C THR A 291 -10.65 4.99 -53.39
N PHE A 292 -9.80 3.98 -53.63
CA PHE A 292 -8.86 3.49 -52.61
C PHE A 292 -7.85 4.57 -52.21
N THR A 293 -7.33 5.33 -53.18
CA THR A 293 -6.40 6.44 -52.92
C THR A 293 -7.07 7.55 -52.10
N GLU A 294 -8.30 7.91 -52.45
CA GLU A 294 -9.07 8.94 -51.74
C GLU A 294 -9.38 8.51 -50.30
N ILE A 295 -9.91 7.29 -50.10
CA ILE A 295 -10.18 6.73 -48.78
C ILE A 295 -8.90 6.65 -47.94
N SER A 296 -7.79 6.18 -48.52
CA SER A 296 -6.50 6.10 -47.83
C SER A 296 -6.00 7.49 -47.40
N SER A 297 -6.17 8.51 -48.25
CA SER A 297 -5.79 9.88 -47.92
C SER A 297 -6.64 10.47 -46.78
N LEU A 298 -7.95 10.21 -46.79
CA LEU A 298 -8.88 10.66 -45.75
C LEU A 298 -8.56 10.00 -44.41
N PHE A 299 -8.30 8.69 -44.44
CA PHE A 299 -7.90 7.91 -43.27
C PHE A 299 -6.59 8.45 -42.68
N LYS A 300 -5.57 8.68 -43.52
CA LYS A 300 -4.28 9.23 -43.08
C LYS A 300 -4.43 10.61 -42.45
N LYS A 301 -5.26 11.49 -43.02
CA LYS A 301 -5.55 12.82 -42.48
C LYS A 301 -6.21 12.72 -41.09
N ASN A 302 -7.26 11.91 -40.97
CA ASN A 302 -8.01 11.76 -39.72
C ASN A 302 -7.13 11.17 -38.59
N ILE A 303 -6.31 10.17 -38.90
CA ILE A 303 -5.36 9.60 -37.93
C ILE A 303 -4.32 10.63 -37.50
N THR A 304 -3.79 11.43 -38.43
CA THR A 304 -2.80 12.46 -38.11
C THR A 304 -3.39 13.55 -37.22
N GLU A 305 -4.60 14.01 -37.50
CA GLU A 305 -5.31 14.98 -36.67
C GLU A 305 -5.63 14.43 -35.27
N TYR A 306 -6.06 13.16 -35.18
CA TYR A 306 -6.30 12.49 -33.90
C TYR A 306 -5.03 12.38 -33.06
N ILE A 307 -3.93 11.93 -33.65
CA ILE A 307 -2.64 11.80 -32.96
C ILE A 307 -2.17 13.18 -32.47
N ASN A 308 -2.24 14.21 -33.31
CA ASN A 308 -1.83 15.57 -32.92
C ASN A 308 -2.66 16.12 -31.75
N LYS A 309 -3.99 15.94 -31.78
CA LYS A 309 -4.85 16.32 -30.65
C LYS A 309 -4.49 15.58 -29.36
N ARG A 310 -4.20 14.28 -29.45
CA ARG A 310 -3.83 13.46 -28.29
C ARG A 310 -2.47 13.86 -27.72
N VAL A 311 -1.51 14.21 -28.58
CA VAL A 311 -0.19 14.73 -28.16
C VAL A 311 -0.33 16.07 -27.43
N ILE A 312 -1.15 16.99 -27.94
CA ILE A 312 -1.42 18.29 -27.28
C ILE A 312 -2.07 18.06 -25.92
N GLY A 313 -3.10 17.22 -25.83
CA GLY A 313 -3.77 16.92 -24.57
C GLY A 313 -2.82 16.29 -23.53
N GLN A 314 -1.87 15.45 -23.95
CA GLN A 314 -0.83 14.89 -23.07
C GLN A 314 0.15 15.95 -22.56
N GLN A 315 0.51 16.93 -23.39
CA GLN A 315 1.36 18.05 -22.97
C GLN A 315 0.66 18.94 -21.95
N GLU A 316 -0.63 19.22 -22.15
CA GLU A 316 -1.46 19.99 -21.21
C GLU A 316 -1.63 19.27 -19.86
N LEU A 317 -1.95 17.97 -19.88
CA LEU A 317 -2.00 17.12 -18.69
C LEU A 317 -0.67 17.11 -17.92
N THR A 318 0.45 17.01 -18.63
CA THR A 318 1.78 17.05 -18.01
C THR A 318 2.04 18.39 -17.32
N SER A 319 1.62 19.50 -17.95
CA SER A 319 1.74 20.85 -17.38
C SER A 319 0.85 21.03 -16.14
N GLU A 320 -0.37 20.51 -16.17
CA GLU A 320 -1.29 20.58 -15.02
C GLU A 320 -0.77 19.75 -13.84
N ILE A 321 -0.30 18.52 -14.09
CA ILE A 321 0.33 17.67 -13.08
C ILE A 321 1.55 18.37 -12.49
N SER A 322 2.42 18.95 -13.31
CA SER A 322 3.60 19.66 -12.82
C SER A 322 3.25 20.88 -11.97
N THR A 323 2.13 21.55 -12.26
CA THR A 323 1.66 22.72 -11.51
C THR A 323 1.10 22.29 -10.15
N LYS A 324 0.19 21.31 -10.12
CA LYS A 324 -0.35 20.76 -8.87
C LYS A 324 0.73 20.17 -7.98
N LEU A 325 1.73 19.52 -8.56
CA LEU A 325 2.84 18.96 -7.80
C LEU A 325 3.67 20.07 -7.13
N LYS A 326 3.90 21.21 -7.79
CA LYS A 326 4.55 22.38 -7.17
C LYS A 326 3.71 22.98 -6.05
N GLU A 327 2.41 23.13 -6.25
CA GLU A 327 1.50 23.66 -5.23
C GLU A 327 1.50 22.78 -3.97
N ASN A 328 1.38 21.46 -4.13
CA ASN A 328 1.43 20.51 -3.01
C ASN A 328 2.78 20.55 -2.28
N ILE A 329 3.90 20.70 -2.99
CA ILE A 329 5.22 20.82 -2.36
C ILE A 329 5.30 22.08 -1.49
N GLU A 330 4.81 23.22 -1.98
CA GLU A 330 4.82 24.46 -1.20
C GLU A 330 3.87 24.40 0.01
N GLU A 331 2.73 23.73 -0.12
CA GLU A 331 1.82 23.48 1.02
C GLU A 331 2.47 22.61 2.09
N ILE A 332 3.06 21.47 1.72
CA ILE A 332 3.78 20.58 2.65
C ILE A 332 4.93 21.32 3.33
N LYS A 333 5.69 22.12 2.56
CA LYS A 333 6.80 22.91 3.11
C LYS A 333 6.31 23.93 4.14
N LYS A 334 5.18 24.58 3.88
CA LYS A 334 4.55 25.51 4.83
C LYS A 334 4.11 24.80 6.11
N GLU A 335 3.38 23.69 5.99
CA GLU A 335 2.94 22.91 7.15
C GLU A 335 4.13 22.40 7.99
N PHE A 336 5.19 21.93 7.32
CA PHE A 336 6.41 21.48 7.98
C PHE A 336 7.11 22.61 8.74
N MET A 337 7.22 23.80 8.13
CA MET A 337 7.79 24.98 8.79
C MET A 337 6.94 25.43 9.98
N ASP A 338 5.62 25.43 9.86
CA ASP A 338 4.70 25.77 10.95
C ASP A 338 4.84 24.77 12.11
N GLN A 339 4.98 23.47 11.83
CA GLN A 339 5.24 22.46 12.86
C GLN A 339 6.60 22.65 13.54
N ILE A 340 7.66 23.00 12.77
CA ILE A 340 8.97 23.30 13.34
C ILE A 340 8.87 24.50 14.30
N ILE A 341 8.26 25.59 13.86
CA ILE A 341 8.10 26.81 14.68
C ILE A 341 7.31 26.51 15.96
N ASN A 342 6.19 25.78 15.84
CA ASN A 342 5.36 25.40 16.98
C ASN A 342 6.07 24.49 17.98
N ASN A 343 7.07 23.73 17.56
CA ASN A 343 7.86 22.87 18.45
C ASN A 343 9.10 23.57 19.03
N ILE A 344 9.71 24.50 18.29
CA ILE A 344 10.91 25.24 18.72
C ILE A 344 10.55 26.31 19.76
N ASN A 345 9.47 27.07 19.57
CA ASN A 345 9.13 28.17 20.48
C ASN A 345 8.91 27.69 21.93
N PRO A 346 8.17 26.59 22.21
CA PRO A 346 8.04 26.06 23.56
C PRO A 346 9.35 25.53 24.14
N LEU A 347 10.29 25.11 23.29
CA LEU A 347 11.62 24.67 23.73
C LEU A 347 12.47 25.87 24.15
N GLU A 348 12.41 26.98 23.41
CA GLU A 348 13.09 28.24 23.75
C GLU A 348 12.59 28.82 25.08
N GLU A 349 11.27 28.81 25.32
CA GLU A 349 10.68 29.22 26.60
C GLU A 349 11.17 28.33 27.76
N LYS A 350 11.24 27.01 27.54
CA LYS A 350 11.77 26.07 28.54
C LYS A 350 13.25 26.29 28.80
N ILE A 351 14.06 26.54 27.76
CA ILE A 351 15.49 26.85 27.91
C ILE A 351 15.66 28.13 28.74
N THR A 352 14.86 29.17 28.46
CA THR A 352 14.89 30.43 29.21
C THR A 352 14.55 30.19 30.70
N THR A 353 13.51 29.39 30.96
CA THR A 353 13.14 29.01 32.33
C THR A 353 14.27 28.26 33.05
N VAL A 354 14.96 27.35 32.36
CA VAL A 354 16.12 26.63 32.92
C VAL A 354 17.29 27.58 33.21
N LEU A 355 17.55 28.55 32.33
CA LEU A 355 18.58 29.56 32.55
C LEU A 355 18.28 30.43 33.77
N ASP A 356 17.02 30.85 33.97
CA ASP A 356 16.60 31.62 35.14
C ASP A 356 16.76 30.83 36.46
N ILE A 357 16.46 29.53 36.42
CA ILE A 357 16.68 28.62 37.56
C ILE A 357 18.19 28.50 37.86
N LEU A 358 19.04 28.37 36.83
CA LEU A 358 20.49 28.28 36.99
C LEU A 358 21.09 29.56 37.59
N ASP A 359 20.65 30.74 37.14
CA ASP A 359 21.08 32.02 37.69
C ASP A 359 20.67 32.17 39.17
N SER A 360 19.42 31.79 39.48
CA SER A 360 18.91 31.80 40.85
C SER A 360 19.71 30.88 41.77
N ASN A 361 20.05 29.66 41.30
CA ASN A 361 20.88 28.72 42.04
C ASN A 361 22.32 29.22 42.22
N SER A 362 22.89 29.87 41.20
CA SER A 362 24.22 30.49 41.28
C SER A 362 24.26 31.57 42.38
N LYS A 363 23.23 32.43 42.43
CA LYS A 363 23.08 33.45 43.49
C LYS A 363 22.89 32.85 44.88
N LEU A 364 22.20 31.71 44.98
CA LEU A 364 22.05 31.01 46.25
C LEU A 364 23.37 30.40 46.71
N ASN A 365 24.14 29.81 45.79
CA ASN A 365 25.47 29.28 46.07
C ASN A 365 26.45 30.37 46.52
N SER A 366 26.42 31.56 45.91
CA SER A 366 27.27 32.67 46.34
C SER A 366 26.94 33.10 47.77
N LYS A 367 25.66 33.23 48.12
CA LYS A 367 25.22 33.51 49.50
C LYS A 367 25.65 32.42 50.48
N MET A 368 25.55 31.15 50.09
CA MET A 368 25.99 30.04 50.95
C MET A 368 27.49 30.07 51.18
N SER A 369 28.28 30.48 50.17
CA SER A 369 29.72 30.70 50.33
C SER A 369 30.03 31.86 51.27
N GLU A 370 29.28 32.97 51.19
CA GLU A 370 29.42 34.10 52.13
C GLU A 370 29.13 33.67 53.56
N ILE A 371 28.03 32.94 53.79
CA ILE A 371 27.68 32.38 55.11
C ILE A 371 28.78 31.44 55.62
N ALA A 372 29.36 30.60 54.75
CA ALA A 372 30.45 29.71 55.15
C ALA A 372 31.70 30.50 55.60
N ILE A 373 32.01 31.62 54.93
CA ILE A 373 33.11 32.51 55.33
C ILE A 373 32.81 33.16 56.68
N GLU A 374 31.59 33.66 56.89
CA GLU A 374 31.16 34.26 58.17
C GLU A 374 31.23 33.23 59.32
N LEU A 375 30.75 32.01 59.10
CA LEU A 375 30.82 30.93 60.08
C LEU A 375 32.26 30.57 60.44
N ASN A 376 33.16 30.49 59.46
CA ASN A 376 34.58 30.24 59.73
C ASN A 376 35.23 31.38 60.55
N SER A 377 34.84 32.63 60.30
CA SER A 377 35.29 33.76 61.11
C SER A 377 34.79 33.65 62.55
N LEU A 378 33.52 33.32 62.76
CA LEU A 378 32.93 33.14 64.09
C LEU A 378 33.54 31.97 64.85
N ILE A 379 33.84 30.86 64.16
CA ILE A 379 34.56 29.72 64.75
C ILE A 379 35.94 30.18 65.21
N SER A 380 36.68 30.89 64.36
CA SER A 380 38.03 31.39 64.70
C SER A 380 38.01 32.35 65.89
N GLU A 381 37.01 33.23 65.98
CA GLU A 381 36.82 34.12 67.12
C GLU A 381 36.51 33.34 68.40
N THR A 382 35.62 32.35 68.30
CA THR A 382 35.26 31.49 69.43
C THR A 382 36.45 30.68 69.93
N GLU A 383 37.26 30.12 69.02
CA GLU A 383 38.50 29.40 69.35
C GLU A 383 39.49 30.30 70.10
N ASN A 384 39.66 31.55 69.65
CA ASN A 384 40.51 32.53 70.33
C ASN A 384 39.98 32.89 71.73
N ASN A 385 38.67 33.06 71.87
CA ASN A 385 38.04 33.34 73.15
C ASN A 385 38.16 32.16 74.13
N ILE A 386 37.98 30.93 73.65
CA ILE A 386 38.20 29.72 74.45
C ILE A 386 39.65 29.66 74.91
N LYS A 387 40.61 29.87 74.01
CA LYS A 387 42.05 29.87 74.36
C LYS A 387 42.37 30.91 75.43
N SER A 388 41.90 32.14 75.25
CA SER A 388 42.07 33.23 76.23
C SER A 388 41.47 32.88 77.59
N LEU A 389 40.28 32.25 77.61
CA LEU A 389 39.66 31.78 78.85
C LEU A 389 40.47 30.67 79.51
N THR A 390 40.98 29.70 78.74
CA THR A 390 41.85 28.64 79.24
C THR A 390 43.12 29.22 79.84
N ASP A 391 43.80 30.13 79.14
CA ASP A 391 45.03 30.78 79.62
C ASP A 391 44.76 31.54 80.95
N ASN A 392 43.62 32.22 81.07
CA ASN A 392 43.22 32.93 82.29
C ASN A 392 42.89 31.98 83.44
N ILE A 393 42.22 30.85 83.18
CA ILE A 393 41.96 29.81 84.19
C ILE A 393 43.28 29.25 84.70
N ASP A 394 44.22 28.92 83.81
CA ASP A 394 45.54 28.40 84.19
C ASP A 394 46.31 29.41 85.04
N GLU A 395 46.28 30.70 84.68
CA GLU A 395 46.87 31.77 85.47
C GLU A 395 46.22 31.91 86.87
N GLN A 396 44.89 31.83 86.95
CA GLN A 396 44.18 31.88 88.23
C GLN A 396 44.49 30.67 89.11
N ILE A 397 44.56 29.47 88.53
CA ILE A 397 44.94 28.25 89.24
C ILE A 397 46.35 28.39 89.80
N GLU A 398 47.32 28.85 88.99
CA GLU A 398 48.70 29.04 89.43
C GLU A 398 48.80 30.09 90.55
N ASN A 399 48.09 31.21 90.41
CA ASN A 399 48.04 32.27 91.43
C ASN A 399 47.45 31.81 92.77
N VAL A 400 46.52 30.85 92.77
CA VAL A 400 45.95 30.26 93.99
C VAL A 400 46.87 29.17 94.56
N ILE A 401 47.45 28.32 93.71
CA ILE A 401 48.29 27.20 94.14
C ILE A 401 49.64 27.68 94.67
N ALA A 402 50.29 28.66 94.03
CA ALA A 402 51.61 29.15 94.40
C ALA A 402 51.75 29.55 95.89
N PRO A 403 50.86 30.38 96.47
CA PRO A 403 50.95 30.73 97.90
C PRO A 403 50.66 29.54 98.81
N HIS A 404 49.75 28.62 98.44
CA HIS A 404 49.52 27.40 99.22
C HIS A 404 50.74 26.46 99.19
N LYS A 405 51.40 26.34 98.04
CA LYS A 405 52.64 25.56 97.90
C LYS A 405 53.76 26.17 98.74
N ALA A 406 53.89 27.49 98.75
CA ALA A 406 54.84 28.19 99.61
C ALA A 406 54.54 27.94 101.09
N GLN A 407 53.28 28.04 101.51
CA GLN A 407 52.86 27.80 102.88
C GLN A 407 53.08 26.33 103.32
N ILE A 408 52.77 25.35 102.46
CA ILE A 408 53.06 23.93 102.72
C ILE A 408 54.57 23.72 102.88
N ASN A 409 55.38 24.32 102.01
CA ASN A 409 56.84 24.21 102.11
C ASN A 409 57.35 24.82 103.41
N GLU A 410 56.86 26.00 103.80
CA GLU A 410 57.22 26.68 105.06
C GLU A 410 56.82 25.83 106.28
N SER A 411 55.57 25.32 106.32
CA SER A 411 55.13 24.40 107.37
C SER A 411 55.94 23.10 107.41
N SER A 412 56.36 22.59 106.25
CA SER A 412 57.23 21.40 106.18
C SER A 412 58.63 21.68 106.74
N GLU A 413 59.21 22.84 106.45
CA GLU A 413 60.49 23.27 107.01
C GLU A 413 60.40 23.49 108.53
N GLU A 414 59.30 24.06 109.01
CA GLU A 414 59.03 24.27 110.44
C GLU A 414 58.88 22.93 111.17
N LEU A 415 58.13 21.98 110.60
CA LEU A 415 58.04 20.59 111.10
C LEU A 415 59.42 19.91 111.17
N ASP A 416 60.26 20.10 110.16
CA ASP A 416 61.62 19.54 110.13
C ASP A 416 62.48 20.12 111.26
N LEU A 417 62.34 21.43 111.55
CA LEU A 417 63.00 22.10 112.67
C LEU A 417 62.48 21.61 114.03
N GLU A 418 61.17 21.37 114.20
CA GLU A 418 60.58 20.83 115.42
C GLU A 418 60.95 19.36 115.67
N LEU A 419 61.11 18.57 114.61
CA LEU A 419 61.51 17.16 114.69
C LEU A 419 63.00 16.99 115.03
N LYS A 420 63.84 17.97 114.71
CA LYS A 420 65.29 17.91 114.92
C LYS A 420 65.69 17.71 116.40
N PRO A 421 65.14 18.46 117.38
CA PRO A 421 65.33 18.18 118.81
C PRO A 421 64.86 16.79 119.25
N ILE A 422 63.81 16.25 118.63
CA ILE A 422 63.29 14.91 118.93
C ILE A 422 64.26 13.86 118.39
N GLN A 423 64.78 14.03 117.18
CA GLN A 423 65.83 13.17 116.62
C GLN A 423 67.10 13.19 117.47
N GLU A 424 67.53 14.38 117.92
CA GLU A 424 68.68 14.55 118.83
C GLU A 424 68.43 13.92 120.21
N SER A 425 67.23 14.08 120.76
CA SER A 425 66.82 13.46 122.03
C SER A 425 66.76 11.94 121.91
N HIS A 426 66.24 11.42 120.80
CA HIS A 426 66.24 9.98 120.50
C HIS A 426 67.68 9.44 120.37
N LEU A 427 68.58 10.19 119.73
CA LEU A 427 70.00 9.85 119.68
C LEU A 427 70.62 9.85 121.09
N GLY A 428 70.28 10.82 121.92
CA GLY A 428 70.68 10.89 123.33
C GLY A 428 70.17 9.70 124.16
N ILE A 429 68.91 9.32 123.99
CA ILE A 429 68.31 8.13 124.61
C ILE A 429 69.01 6.86 124.11
N LYS A 430 69.31 6.76 122.81
CA LYS A 430 70.04 5.64 122.22
C LYS A 430 71.45 5.52 122.82
N ILE A 431 72.19 6.62 122.93
CA ILE A 431 73.51 6.65 123.58
C ILE A 431 73.41 6.26 125.06
N LEU A 432 72.38 6.72 125.77
CA LEU A 432 72.11 6.33 127.15
C LEU A 432 71.82 4.82 127.27
N LEU A 433 71.00 4.27 126.37
CA LEU A 433 70.71 2.84 126.28
C LEU A 433 71.96 2.03 125.95
N GLU A 434 72.81 2.50 125.04
CA GLU A 434 74.10 1.88 124.70
C GLU A 434 75.07 1.93 125.90
N LYS A 435 75.13 3.04 126.64
CA LYS A 435 75.88 3.14 127.90
C LYS A 435 75.33 2.20 128.98
N LEU A 436 74.01 2.10 129.11
CA LEU A 436 73.35 1.17 130.04
C LEU A 436 73.64 -0.28 129.66
N GLN A 437 73.55 -0.63 128.37
CA GLN A 437 73.96 -1.93 127.85
C GLN A 437 75.43 -2.20 128.13
N LYS A 438 76.32 -1.21 127.94
CA LYS A 438 77.74 -1.35 128.27
C LYS A 438 77.96 -1.57 129.77
N ILE A 439 77.32 -0.80 130.65
CA ILE A 439 77.37 -1.00 132.11
C ILE A 439 76.86 -2.38 132.50
N ILE A 440 75.74 -2.83 131.92
CA ILE A 440 75.19 -4.17 132.14
C ILE A 440 76.18 -5.24 131.65
N THR A 441 76.87 -5.00 130.53
CA THR A 441 77.88 -5.91 129.98
C THR A 441 79.14 -5.95 130.84
N ASP A 442 79.63 -4.79 131.32
CA ASP A 442 80.77 -4.67 132.23
C ASP A 442 80.48 -5.33 133.58
N PHE A 443 79.25 -5.21 134.10
CA PHE A 443 78.79 -5.95 135.29
C PHE A 443 78.71 -7.46 135.06
N ARG A 444 78.30 -7.91 133.87
CA ARG A 444 78.27 -9.34 133.50
C ARG A 444 79.66 -9.94 133.31
N ASN A 445 80.68 -9.15 133.03
CA ASN A 445 82.06 -9.60 132.87
C ASN A 445 82.89 -9.54 134.19
N LEU A 446 82.24 -9.23 135.32
CA LEU A 446 82.82 -9.25 136.68
C LEU A 446 82.41 -10.47 137.53
N THR A 447 81.65 -11.40 136.95
CA THR A 447 81.77 -12.84 137.22
C THR A 447 82.85 -13.42 136.33
#